data_AF-A0A9W9FPJ7-F1
#
_entry.id   AF-A0A9W9FPJ7-F1
#
_cell.length_a   1.000
_cell.length_b   1.000
_cell.length_c   1.000
_cell.angle_alpha   90.00
_cell.angle_beta   90.00
_cell.angle_gamma   90.00
#
_symmetry.space_group_name_H-M   'P 1'
#
loop_
_entity.id
_entity.type
_entity.pdbx_description
1 polymer ?
#
loop_
_entity_poly.entity_id
_entity_poly.type
_entity_poly.pdbx_seq_one_letter_code
_entity_poly.pdbx_strand_id
1 'polypeptide(L)'
;MSSMLVVPPCDPYADAGFLIMAPSDWVPMSGSNTIYTATVLLETGMIPLKEPYTEVRWDTAGGLITATAECEGGRCKSVSFDNVPAFVYAIDKEISLPEVGSVPVDIAYGGQWYVIVQASDLSIAVQASDGDRLIDLRKRLKEAVLAQCMPTHPENPAICGIINLIISEPLVDEDGKKSVKHTVIVTPGG
;
A
#
# COMPACT_ATOMS: atom_id res chain seq x y z
N MET A 1 14.16 -3.49 0.09
CA MET A 1 14.19 -2.99 1.49
C MET A 1 13.82 -1.52 1.48
N SER A 2 12.92 -1.08 2.35
CA SER A 2 12.57 0.34 2.52
C SER A 2 13.13 0.88 3.84
N SER A 3 13.38 2.19 3.89
CA SER A 3 13.88 2.88 5.08
C SER A 3 12.97 4.06 5.44
N MET A 4 12.63 4.20 6.71
CA MET A 4 11.77 5.28 7.20
C MET A 4 12.64 6.37 7.80
N LEU A 5 12.61 7.56 7.19
CA LEU A 5 13.24 8.74 7.76
C LEU A 5 12.20 9.48 8.60
N VAL A 6 12.31 9.37 9.92
CA VAL A 6 11.47 10.11 10.87
C VAL A 6 11.96 11.56 10.95
N VAL A 7 11.03 12.50 10.86
CA VAL A 7 11.29 13.94 10.84
C VAL A 7 10.30 14.67 11.75
N PRO A 8 10.63 15.89 12.20
CA PRO A 8 9.62 16.77 12.78
C PRO A 8 8.45 16.96 11.80
N PRO A 9 7.20 16.99 12.29
CA PRO A 9 6.05 17.20 11.42
C PRO A 9 6.01 18.64 10.89
N CYS A 10 5.49 18.80 9.68
CA CYS A 10 5.10 20.09 9.12
C CYS A 10 3.66 20.44 9.50
N ASP A 11 2.79 19.44 9.63
CA ASP A 11 1.40 19.61 10.10
C ASP A 11 1.36 19.84 11.63
N PRO A 12 0.75 20.93 12.12
CA PRO A 12 0.68 21.24 13.55
C PRO A 12 -0.20 20.27 14.36
N TYR A 13 -0.99 19.42 13.71
CA TYR A 13 -1.82 18.39 14.36
C TYR A 13 -1.13 17.03 14.43
N ALA A 14 0.02 16.85 13.77
CA ALA A 14 0.79 15.61 13.82
C ALA A 14 1.76 15.58 15.00
N ASP A 15 2.00 14.39 15.54
CA ASP A 15 2.95 14.15 16.62
C ASP A 15 4.36 13.88 16.05
N ALA A 16 4.44 13.32 14.84
CA ALA A 16 5.69 13.10 14.10
C ALA A 16 5.42 13.03 12.58
N GLY A 17 6.45 13.24 11.77
CA GLY A 17 6.41 12.97 10.33
C GLY A 17 7.33 11.82 9.93
N PHE A 18 7.06 11.17 8.80
CA PHE A 18 8.03 10.24 8.21
C PHE A 18 7.99 10.23 6.68
N LEU A 19 9.16 9.98 6.09
CA LEU A 19 9.35 9.78 4.66
C LEU A 19 9.71 8.33 4.37
N ILE A 20 9.00 7.72 3.42
CA ILE A 20 9.20 6.34 3.01
C ILE A 20 10.18 6.31 1.83
N MET A 21 11.41 5.86 2.08
CA MET A 21 12.40 5.59 1.04
C MET A 21 12.29 4.14 0.57
N ALA A 22 11.74 3.92 -0.62
CA ALA A 22 11.82 2.64 -1.31
C ALA A 22 13.10 2.57 -2.17
N PRO A 23 13.55 1.38 -2.60
CA PRO A 23 14.85 1.22 -3.28
C PRO A 23 15.07 2.12 -4.51
N SER A 24 14.01 2.51 -5.20
CA SER A 24 14.09 3.35 -6.41
C SER A 24 13.16 4.55 -6.39
N ASP A 25 12.45 4.80 -5.29
CA ASP A 25 11.42 5.83 -5.26
C ASP A 25 11.05 6.25 -3.84
N TRP A 26 10.29 7.32 -3.74
CA TRP A 26 9.64 7.77 -2.52
C TRP A 26 8.14 7.54 -2.66
N VAL A 27 7.50 7.01 -1.63
CA VAL A 27 6.06 6.73 -1.69
C VAL A 27 5.28 7.55 -0.68
N PRO A 28 4.06 8.00 -1.03
CA PRO A 28 3.28 8.88 -0.17
C PRO A 28 2.84 8.22 1.14
N MET A 29 2.51 6.93 1.11
CA MET A 29 2.03 6.18 2.27
C MET A 29 2.41 4.70 2.15
N SER A 30 2.55 4.00 3.29
CA SER A 30 2.66 2.54 3.37
C SER A 30 2.13 2.06 4.71
N GLY A 31 1.14 1.14 4.69
CA GLY A 31 0.50 0.64 5.91
C GLY A 31 1.46 -0.14 6.81
N SER A 32 2.26 -1.05 6.25
CA SER A 32 3.21 -1.84 7.04
C SER A 32 4.30 -0.95 7.67
N ASN A 33 4.81 0.02 6.92
CA ASN A 33 5.80 0.96 7.44
C ASN A 33 5.22 1.88 8.52
N THR A 34 3.95 2.27 8.42
CA THR A 34 3.25 3.00 9.49
C THR A 34 3.23 2.18 10.77
N ILE A 35 2.85 0.90 10.68
CA ILE A 35 2.81 -0.02 11.81
C ILE A 35 4.22 -0.19 12.43
N TYR A 36 5.23 -0.45 11.60
CA TYR A 36 6.60 -0.65 12.10
C TYR A 36 7.17 0.61 12.76
N THR A 37 6.92 1.77 12.15
CA THR A 37 7.41 3.06 12.66
C THR A 37 6.76 3.41 13.99
N ALA A 38 5.44 3.21 14.11
CA ALA A 38 4.73 3.40 15.37
C ALA A 38 5.29 2.50 16.47
N THR A 39 5.42 1.20 16.19
CA THR A 39 5.98 0.23 17.15
C THR A 39 7.38 0.64 17.62
N VAL A 40 8.29 0.96 16.70
CA VAL A 40 9.67 1.35 17.06
C VAL A 40 9.69 2.62 17.89
N LEU A 41 8.97 3.68 17.48
CA LEU A 41 9.00 4.95 18.20
C LEU A 41 8.39 4.85 19.61
N LEU A 42 7.36 4.01 19.79
CA LEU A 42 6.76 3.75 21.08
C LEU A 42 7.65 2.87 21.98
N GLU A 43 8.13 1.73 21.48
CA GLU A 43 8.93 0.80 22.30
C GLU A 43 10.34 1.35 22.64
N THR A 44 10.87 2.27 21.84
CA THR A 44 12.14 2.97 22.15
C THR A 44 11.95 4.19 23.04
N GLY A 45 10.71 4.61 23.33
CA GLY A 45 10.39 5.79 24.13
C GLY A 45 10.66 7.13 23.42
N MET A 46 10.88 7.12 22.09
CA MET A 46 10.94 8.36 21.30
C MET A 46 9.60 9.10 21.29
N ILE A 47 8.50 8.34 21.33
CA ILE A 47 7.15 8.83 21.62
C ILE A 47 6.70 8.18 22.93
N PRO A 48 6.12 8.94 23.89
CA PRO A 48 5.62 8.37 25.14
C PRO A 48 4.53 7.32 24.90
N LEU A 49 4.80 6.08 25.30
CA LEU A 49 3.83 4.99 25.30
C LEU A 49 2.87 5.14 26.50
N LYS A 50 1.57 5.02 26.21
CA LYS A 50 0.45 5.04 27.16
C LYS A 50 -0.36 3.75 27.03
N GLU A 51 -0.78 3.21 28.17
CA GLU A 51 -1.62 2.01 28.23
C GLU A 51 -3.07 2.37 28.58
N PRO A 52 -4.09 1.62 28.09
CA PRO A 52 -3.97 0.46 27.18
C PRO A 52 -3.83 0.85 25.70
N TYR A 53 -4.01 2.12 25.35
CA TYR A 53 -3.91 2.60 23.98
C TYR A 53 -3.06 3.87 23.89
N THR A 54 -2.23 3.93 22.86
CA THR A 54 -1.52 5.16 22.44
C THR A 54 -1.93 5.52 21.03
N GLU A 55 -2.39 6.76 20.85
CA GLU A 55 -2.59 7.34 19.52
C GLU A 55 -1.34 8.11 19.09
N VAL A 56 -0.96 7.96 17.83
CA VAL A 56 0.10 8.72 17.18
C VAL A 56 -0.40 9.24 15.84
N ARG A 57 -0.40 10.56 15.68
CA ARG A 57 -0.78 11.24 14.43
C ARG A 57 0.46 11.48 13.58
N TRP A 58 0.41 11.03 12.33
CA TRP A 58 1.53 11.06 11.40
C TRP A 58 1.31 12.06 10.28
N ASP A 59 2.29 12.94 10.10
CA ASP A 59 2.43 13.75 8.90
C ASP A 59 3.14 12.91 7.82
N THR A 60 2.39 12.45 6.82
CA THR A 60 2.91 11.67 5.70
C THR A 60 2.77 12.44 4.41
N ALA A 61 3.55 12.08 3.38
CA ALA A 61 3.40 12.69 2.06
C ALA A 61 2.03 12.40 1.40
N GLY A 62 1.30 11.38 1.87
CA GLY A 62 -0.10 11.12 1.49
C GLY A 62 -1.12 11.97 2.24
N GLY A 63 -0.75 12.58 3.36
CA GLY A 63 -1.61 13.34 4.26
C GLY A 63 -1.52 12.89 5.72
N LEU A 64 -2.32 13.54 6.58
CA LEU A 64 -2.42 13.21 7.99
C LEU A 64 -3.14 11.86 8.20
N ILE A 65 -2.52 10.96 8.97
CA ILE A 65 -3.13 9.69 9.38
C ILE A 65 -2.99 9.50 10.89
N THR A 66 -3.83 8.64 11.48
CA THR A 66 -3.77 8.32 12.92
C THR A 66 -3.52 6.84 13.10
N ALA A 67 -2.46 6.47 13.82
CA ALA A 67 -2.23 5.11 14.27
C ALA A 67 -2.64 4.95 15.74
N THR A 68 -3.32 3.85 16.05
CA THR A 68 -3.70 3.48 17.41
C THR A 68 -3.00 2.18 17.77
N ALA A 69 -2.09 2.28 18.74
CA ALA A 69 -1.34 1.16 19.27
C ALA A 69 -1.99 0.62 20.55
N GLU A 70 -2.34 -0.66 20.56
CA GLU A 70 -2.70 -1.39 21.78
C GLU A 70 -1.40 -1.73 22.53
N CYS A 71 -1.32 -1.32 23.79
CA CYS A 71 -0.11 -1.37 24.58
C CYS A 71 -0.36 -2.08 25.92
N GLU A 72 0.54 -2.97 26.30
CA GLU A 72 0.49 -3.70 27.57
C GLU A 72 1.89 -4.12 28.00
N GLY A 73 2.25 -3.81 29.26
CA GLY A 73 3.54 -4.17 29.83
C GLY A 73 4.71 -3.42 29.19
N GLY A 74 4.49 -2.17 28.80
CA GLY A 74 5.47 -1.31 28.12
C GLY A 74 5.78 -1.73 26.69
N ARG A 75 4.92 -2.55 26.06
CA ARG A 75 5.13 -3.06 24.70
C ARG A 75 3.92 -2.80 23.81
N CYS A 76 4.19 -2.57 22.53
CA CYS A 76 3.16 -2.43 21.51
C CYS A 76 2.73 -3.83 21.04
N LYS A 77 1.45 -4.19 21.26
CA LYS A 77 0.89 -5.51 20.93
C LYS A 77 0.32 -5.55 19.53
N SER A 78 -0.42 -4.51 19.16
CA SER A 78 -1.05 -4.37 17.87
C SER A 78 -1.11 -2.89 17.49
N VAL A 79 -1.14 -2.60 16.19
CA VAL A 79 -1.33 -1.24 15.67
C VAL A 79 -2.40 -1.30 14.61
N SER A 80 -3.46 -0.51 14.78
CA SER A 80 -4.38 -0.15 13.72
C SER A 80 -4.09 1.28 13.27
N PHE A 81 -4.60 1.67 12.11
CA PHE A 81 -4.51 3.05 11.68
C PHE A 81 -5.69 3.43 10.78
N ASP A 82 -6.12 4.67 10.92
CA ASP A 82 -7.02 5.34 9.99
C ASP A 82 -6.19 5.96 8.89
N ASN A 83 -6.27 5.36 7.70
CA ASN A 83 -5.54 5.80 6.54
C ASN A 83 -6.16 7.06 5.91
N VAL A 84 -5.45 7.65 4.95
CA VAL A 84 -6.02 8.67 4.07
C VAL A 84 -7.22 8.11 3.28
N PRO A 85 -8.15 8.96 2.79
CA PRO A 85 -9.31 8.51 2.03
C PRO A 85 -8.93 7.57 0.88
N ALA A 86 -9.54 6.38 0.87
CA ALA A 86 -9.40 5.41 -0.20
C ALA A 86 -10.60 5.49 -1.15
N PHE A 87 -10.35 5.34 -2.45
CA PHE A 87 -11.40 5.44 -3.46
C PHE A 87 -11.04 4.64 -4.72
N VAL A 88 -12.07 4.30 -5.48
CA VAL A 88 -11.94 3.61 -6.76
C VAL A 88 -11.80 4.63 -7.88
N TYR A 89 -10.81 4.43 -8.75
CA TYR A 89 -10.63 5.21 -9.98
C TYR A 89 -11.33 4.56 -11.17
N ALA A 90 -11.21 3.24 -11.31
CA ALA A 90 -11.90 2.48 -12.36
C ALA A 90 -12.17 1.05 -11.89
N ILE A 91 -13.29 0.48 -12.35
CA ILE A 91 -13.66 -0.93 -12.19
C ILE A 91 -13.68 -1.58 -13.58
N ASP A 92 -13.21 -2.82 -13.66
CA ASP A 92 -13.22 -3.63 -14.90
C ASP A 92 -12.64 -2.86 -16.10
N LYS A 93 -11.59 -2.07 -15.86
CA LYS A 93 -10.91 -1.33 -16.93
C LYS A 93 -10.17 -2.33 -17.79
N GLU A 94 -10.61 -2.50 -19.03
CA GLU A 94 -9.88 -3.28 -20.01
C GLU A 94 -8.51 -2.66 -20.30
N ILE A 95 -7.46 -3.47 -20.10
CA ILE A 95 -6.07 -3.15 -20.40
C ILE A 95 -5.54 -4.15 -21.42
N SER A 96 -5.11 -3.63 -22.57
CA SER A 96 -4.47 -4.46 -23.59
C SER A 96 -3.03 -4.79 -23.19
N LEU A 97 -2.75 -6.07 -22.98
CA LEU A 97 -1.42 -6.62 -22.73
C LEU A 97 -0.92 -7.35 -23.98
N PRO A 98 0.24 -6.97 -24.55
CA PRO A 98 0.84 -7.73 -25.63
C PRO A 98 0.97 -9.20 -25.25
N GLU A 99 0.64 -10.12 -26.18
CA GLU A 99 0.71 -11.59 -26.03
C GLU A 99 -0.22 -12.25 -24.99
N VAL A 100 -0.86 -11.47 -24.11
CA VAL A 100 -1.85 -11.98 -23.14
C VAL A 100 -3.27 -11.71 -23.63
N GLY A 101 -3.51 -10.53 -24.20
CA GLY A 101 -4.85 -10.08 -24.63
C GLY A 101 -5.38 -8.94 -23.78
N SER A 102 -6.70 -8.73 -23.81
CA SER A 102 -7.36 -7.75 -22.95
C SER A 102 -7.61 -8.38 -21.58
N VAL A 103 -7.20 -7.67 -20.52
CA VAL A 103 -7.38 -8.10 -19.14
C VAL A 103 -8.13 -7.01 -18.38
N PRO A 104 -9.23 -7.34 -17.69
CA PRO A 104 -9.92 -6.39 -16.83
C PRO A 104 -9.09 -6.13 -15.57
N VAL A 105 -8.93 -4.86 -15.20
CA VAL A 105 -8.29 -4.48 -13.94
C VAL A 105 -9.13 -3.44 -13.19
N ASP A 106 -9.09 -3.53 -11.87
CA ASP A 106 -9.55 -2.44 -11.01
C ASP A 106 -8.38 -1.53 -10.70
N ILE A 107 -8.65 -0.22 -10.64
CA ILE A 107 -7.67 0.78 -10.26
C ILE A 107 -8.22 1.53 -9.07
N ALA A 108 -7.47 1.54 -7.98
CA ALA A 108 -7.90 2.16 -6.73
C ALA A 108 -6.74 2.90 -6.05
N TYR A 109 -7.11 3.91 -5.28
CA TYR A 109 -6.22 4.63 -4.39
C TYR A 109 -6.47 4.21 -2.93
N GLY A 110 -5.41 3.91 -2.20
CA GLY A 110 -5.45 3.58 -0.77
C GLY A 110 -4.28 4.18 0.00
N GLY A 111 -3.91 5.42 -0.33
CA GLY A 111 -2.65 6.05 0.07
C GLY A 111 -1.51 5.84 -0.92
N GLN A 112 -1.65 4.88 -1.83
CA GLN A 112 -0.89 4.76 -3.07
C GLN A 112 -1.83 4.28 -4.18
N TRP A 113 -1.39 4.37 -5.42
CA TRP A 113 -2.11 3.81 -6.57
C TRP A 113 -1.85 2.31 -6.73
N TYR A 114 -2.95 1.56 -6.79
CA TYR A 114 -2.98 0.12 -7.00
C TYR A 114 -3.69 -0.22 -8.29
N VAL A 115 -3.11 -1.12 -9.05
CA VAL A 115 -3.81 -1.91 -10.07
C VAL A 115 -4.10 -3.27 -9.45
N ILE A 116 -5.31 -3.77 -9.58
CA ILE A 116 -5.75 -5.05 -9.04
C ILE A 116 -6.23 -5.90 -10.20
N VAL A 117 -5.69 -7.11 -10.32
CA VAL A 117 -6.00 -8.05 -11.41
C VAL A 117 -6.20 -9.45 -10.85
N GLN A 118 -7.11 -10.22 -11.43
CA GLN A 118 -7.32 -11.61 -11.03
C GLN A 118 -6.21 -12.50 -11.60
N ALA A 119 -5.70 -13.41 -10.77
CA ALA A 119 -4.69 -14.38 -11.16
C ALA A 119 -5.18 -15.29 -12.30
N SER A 120 -6.49 -15.61 -12.33
CA SER A 120 -7.12 -16.38 -13.40
C SER A 120 -6.99 -15.74 -14.77
N ASP A 121 -7.13 -14.41 -14.85
CA ASP A 121 -7.10 -13.67 -16.12
C ASP A 121 -5.69 -13.60 -16.70
N LEU A 122 -4.67 -13.82 -15.85
CA LEU A 122 -3.27 -13.92 -16.23
C LEU A 122 -2.79 -15.38 -16.37
N SER A 123 -3.67 -16.36 -16.12
CA SER A 123 -3.35 -17.79 -16.12
C SER A 123 -2.14 -18.13 -15.21
N ILE A 124 -2.16 -17.62 -13.99
CA ILE A 124 -1.15 -17.84 -12.93
C ILE A 124 -1.82 -18.16 -11.59
N ALA A 125 -1.02 -18.63 -10.62
CA ALA A 125 -1.42 -18.76 -9.23
C ALA A 125 -0.56 -17.85 -8.33
N VAL A 126 -1.08 -17.45 -7.17
CA VAL A 126 -0.30 -16.66 -6.21
C VAL A 126 0.55 -17.61 -5.38
N GLN A 127 1.72 -17.99 -5.88
CA GLN A 127 2.64 -18.91 -5.21
C GLN A 127 4.10 -18.57 -5.50
N ALA A 128 5.00 -18.96 -4.60
CA ALA A 128 6.40 -18.61 -4.68
C ALA A 128 7.10 -19.14 -5.96
N SER A 129 6.67 -20.31 -6.47
CA SER A 129 7.24 -20.90 -7.69
C SER A 129 6.99 -20.07 -8.96
N ASP A 130 6.03 -19.14 -8.95
CA ASP A 130 5.71 -18.27 -10.09
C ASP A 130 6.40 -16.89 -10.00
N GLY A 131 7.37 -16.70 -9.09
CA GLY A 131 8.01 -15.42 -8.80
C GLY A 131 8.50 -14.64 -10.03
N ASP A 132 9.29 -15.26 -10.90
CA ASP A 132 9.83 -14.59 -12.10
C ASP A 132 8.71 -14.15 -13.07
N ARG A 133 7.68 -15.00 -13.21
CA ARG A 133 6.52 -14.70 -14.06
C ARG A 133 5.67 -13.57 -13.49
N LEU A 134 5.51 -13.53 -12.17
CA LEU A 134 4.83 -12.44 -11.46
C LEU A 134 5.56 -11.10 -11.69
N ILE A 135 6.90 -11.09 -11.64
CA ILE A 135 7.72 -9.90 -11.87
C ILE A 135 7.59 -9.43 -13.33
N ASP A 136 7.66 -10.33 -14.32
CA ASP A 136 7.50 -9.98 -15.75
C ASP A 136 6.11 -9.40 -16.04
N LEU A 137 5.05 -10.11 -15.63
CA LEU A 137 3.67 -9.67 -15.81
C LEU A 137 3.44 -8.31 -15.17
N ARG A 138 4.03 -8.08 -14.00
CA ARG A 138 3.95 -6.79 -13.33
C ARG A 138 4.56 -5.67 -14.15
N LYS A 139 5.75 -5.87 -14.73
CA LYS A 139 6.41 -4.86 -15.55
C LYS A 139 5.53 -4.51 -16.76
N ARG A 140 5.07 -5.53 -17.47
CA ARG A 140 4.21 -5.38 -18.66
C ARG A 140 2.90 -4.70 -18.33
N LEU A 141 2.25 -5.09 -17.24
CA LEU A 141 0.98 -4.50 -16.82
C LEU A 141 1.14 -3.07 -16.36
N LYS A 142 2.19 -2.74 -15.60
CA LYS A 142 2.48 -1.35 -15.25
C LYS A 142 2.67 -0.49 -16.50
N GLU A 143 3.49 -0.94 -17.46
CA GLU A 143 3.72 -0.22 -18.71
C GLU A 143 2.42 -0.03 -19.53
N ALA A 144 1.64 -1.11 -19.68
CA ALA A 144 0.39 -1.08 -20.42
C ALA A 144 -0.66 -0.17 -19.77
N VAL A 145 -0.79 -0.21 -18.44
CA VAL A 145 -1.73 0.66 -17.72
C VAL A 145 -1.31 2.10 -17.86
N LEU A 146 -0.05 2.46 -17.60
CA LEU A 146 0.42 3.85 -17.71
C LEU A 146 0.29 4.44 -19.12
N ALA A 147 0.37 3.61 -20.16
CA ALA A 147 0.14 4.02 -21.54
C ALA A 147 -1.36 4.26 -21.87
N GLN A 148 -2.27 3.56 -21.19
CA GLN A 148 -3.71 3.58 -21.47
C GLN A 148 -4.51 4.46 -20.49
N CYS A 149 -4.02 4.64 -19.27
CA CYS A 149 -4.57 5.54 -18.26
C CYS A 149 -3.49 5.93 -17.24
N MET A 150 -3.45 7.22 -16.88
CA MET A 150 -2.52 7.75 -15.87
C MET A 150 -3.34 8.16 -14.64
N PRO A 151 -3.50 7.29 -13.62
CA PRO A 151 -4.18 7.66 -12.40
C PRO A 151 -3.48 8.86 -11.75
N THR A 152 -4.26 9.88 -11.39
CA THR A 152 -3.76 11.12 -10.78
C THR A 152 -4.70 11.50 -9.64
N HIS A 153 -4.16 11.77 -8.46
CA HIS A 153 -4.99 12.04 -7.28
C HIS A 153 -5.72 13.38 -7.46
N PRO A 154 -7.05 13.42 -7.24
CA PRO A 154 -7.87 14.59 -7.57
C PRO A 154 -7.48 15.85 -6.78
N GLU A 155 -7.00 15.66 -5.55
CA GLU A 155 -6.62 16.77 -4.65
C GLU A 155 -5.10 17.01 -4.57
N ASN A 156 -4.30 16.09 -5.11
CA ASN A 156 -2.83 16.19 -5.04
C ASN A 156 -2.20 15.63 -6.33
N PRO A 157 -2.06 16.44 -7.39
CA PRO A 157 -1.56 15.98 -8.68
C PRO A 157 -0.13 15.40 -8.65
N ALA A 158 0.66 15.66 -7.59
CA ALA A 158 1.97 15.04 -7.41
C ALA A 158 1.89 13.54 -7.10
N ILE A 159 0.72 13.06 -6.63
CA ILE A 159 0.44 11.64 -6.41
C ILE A 159 -0.19 11.07 -7.69
N CYS A 160 0.65 10.69 -8.63
CA CYS A 160 0.24 10.16 -9.94
C CYS A 160 0.99 8.88 -10.32
N GLY A 161 0.45 8.16 -11.32
CA GLY A 161 1.04 6.92 -11.84
C GLY A 161 0.65 5.70 -11.02
N ILE A 162 1.40 4.60 -11.18
CA ILE A 162 1.12 3.31 -10.53
C ILE A 162 2.40 2.79 -9.91
N ILE A 163 2.29 2.44 -8.62
CA ILE A 163 3.42 1.96 -7.83
C ILE A 163 3.25 0.47 -7.55
N ASN A 164 2.02 0.04 -7.25
CA ASN A 164 1.71 -1.28 -6.74
C ASN A 164 0.81 -2.05 -7.70
N LEU A 165 1.19 -3.29 -8.02
CA LEU A 165 0.30 -4.26 -8.65
C LEU A 165 -0.13 -5.29 -7.60
N ILE A 166 -1.43 -5.49 -7.45
CA ILE A 166 -2.03 -6.57 -6.67
C ILE A 166 -2.50 -7.65 -7.65
N ILE A 167 -1.96 -8.85 -7.50
CA ILE A 167 -2.47 -10.04 -8.16
C ILE A 167 -3.26 -10.82 -7.12
N SER A 168 -4.55 -10.93 -7.34
CA SER A 168 -5.51 -11.50 -6.40
C SER A 168 -6.02 -12.85 -6.90
N GLU A 169 -6.14 -13.83 -6.02
CA GLU A 169 -7.01 -14.98 -6.24
C GLU A 169 -8.48 -14.57 -6.04
N PRO A 170 -9.45 -15.40 -6.44
CA PRO A 170 -10.87 -15.11 -6.23
C PRO A 170 -11.20 -14.90 -4.75
N LEU A 171 -12.16 -14.01 -4.50
CA LEU A 171 -12.72 -13.79 -3.16
C LEU A 171 -13.38 -15.07 -2.65
N VAL A 172 -13.06 -15.46 -1.43
CA VAL A 172 -13.71 -16.55 -0.70
C VAL A 172 -14.61 -15.94 0.37
N ASP A 173 -15.87 -16.37 0.40
CA ASP A 173 -16.84 -15.98 1.43
C ASP A 173 -17.26 -17.23 2.22
N GLU A 174 -16.74 -17.35 3.44
CA GLU A 174 -17.05 -18.44 4.36
C GLU A 174 -17.68 -17.85 5.62
N ASP A 175 -18.95 -18.19 5.88
CA ASP A 175 -19.72 -17.74 7.04
C ASP A 175 -19.72 -16.20 7.24
N GLY A 176 -19.78 -15.43 6.15
CA GLY A 176 -19.76 -13.97 6.18
C GLY A 176 -18.37 -13.36 6.39
N LYS A 177 -17.32 -14.18 6.45
CA LYS A 177 -15.93 -13.73 6.42
C LYS A 177 -15.42 -13.79 5.00
N LYS A 178 -15.22 -12.59 4.45
CA LYS A 178 -14.60 -12.40 3.15
C LYS A 178 -13.09 -12.44 3.29
N SER A 179 -12.44 -13.33 2.56
CA SER A 179 -10.99 -13.45 2.53
C SER A 179 -10.50 -13.58 1.10
N VAL A 180 -9.27 -13.14 0.88
CA VAL A 180 -8.63 -13.24 -0.43
C VAL A 180 -7.14 -13.45 -0.26
N LYS A 181 -6.59 -14.37 -1.04
CA LYS A 181 -5.15 -14.55 -1.15
C LYS A 181 -4.64 -13.66 -2.28
N HIS A 182 -3.66 -12.81 -1.99
CA HIS A 182 -3.09 -11.92 -2.98
C HIS A 182 -1.59 -11.73 -2.74
N THR A 183 -0.90 -11.21 -3.75
CA THR A 183 0.47 -10.72 -3.63
C THR A 183 0.55 -9.28 -4.14
N VAL A 184 1.42 -8.49 -3.52
CA VAL A 184 1.69 -7.11 -3.93
C VAL A 184 3.11 -7.03 -4.48
N ILE A 185 3.25 -6.55 -5.71
CA ILE A 185 4.54 -6.43 -6.39
C ILE A 185 4.85 -4.95 -6.60
N VAL A 186 5.88 -4.47 -5.91
CA VAL A 186 6.25 -3.04 -5.78
C VAL A 186 7.46 -2.70 -6.68
N THR A 187 7.63 -1.44 -7.08
CA THR A 187 8.83 -0.97 -7.82
C THR A 187 10.06 -0.84 -6.89
N PRO A 188 11.30 -1.13 -7.35
CA PRO A 188 11.66 -1.84 -8.58
C PRO A 188 11.57 -3.33 -8.27
N GLY A 189 10.59 -4.03 -8.85
CA GLY A 189 10.39 -5.44 -8.56
C GLY A 189 11.62 -6.23 -8.96
N GLY A 190 12.40 -6.64 -7.96
CA GLY A 190 13.56 -7.51 -8.07
C GLY A 190 13.41 -8.65 -7.10
#